data_AF-A0A950AXC3-F1
#
_entry.id   AF-A0A950AXC3-F1
#
_cell.length_a   1.000
_cell.length_b   1.000
_cell.length_c   1.000
_cell.angle_alpha   90.00
_cell.angle_beta   90.00
_cell.angle_gamma   90.00
#
_symmetry.space_group_name_H-M   'P 1'
#
loop_
_entity.id
_entity.type
_entity.pdbx_description
1 polymer ?
#
loop_
_entity_poly.entity_id
_entity_poly.type
_entity_poly.pdbx_seq_one_letter_code
_entity_poly.pdbx_strand_id
1 'polypeptide(L)'
;MPRTFPRLFTAVLGAAVLAAAAGTGAFGLGRYGNDISWPQCGGAFPTKAGFGIVGVNGGVPFSSNPCLAAEWQWAVANKGAPSYYMNIANPGSSDPAGYGASAAAYALSYAASQTGASSASTHGWWIDVETANSWSSNQAQNAAVIQGALTYLKKNTSRSVGVYSTGYQWGVITGGVHLGAPVWAAGASSASSAPSMCGTGFTGKPVKVVQYPAGAYDGDYRC
;
A
#
# COMPACT_ATOMS: atom_id res chain seq x y z
N MET A 1 -1.72 44.33 -76.56
CA MET A 1 -1.53 44.99 -75.26
C MET A 1 -2.08 44.08 -74.17
N PRO A 2 -1.23 43.39 -73.40
CA PRO A 2 -1.67 42.46 -72.38
C PRO A 2 -1.98 43.22 -71.08
N ARG A 3 -3.17 43.00 -70.51
CA ARG A 3 -3.48 43.45 -69.14
C ARG A 3 -3.33 42.24 -68.23
N THR A 4 -2.20 42.20 -67.53
CA THR A 4 -1.89 41.25 -66.45
C THR A 4 -2.68 41.61 -65.20
N PHE A 5 -3.52 40.69 -64.72
CA PHE A 5 -4.15 40.77 -63.40
C PHE A 5 -3.20 40.14 -62.35
N PRO A 6 -2.95 40.79 -61.19
CA PRO A 6 -2.16 40.18 -60.13
C PRO A 6 -3.03 39.16 -59.37
N ARG A 7 -2.52 37.93 -59.24
CA ARG A 7 -3.06 36.93 -58.33
C ARG A 7 -2.65 37.29 -56.90
N LEU A 8 -3.59 37.70 -56.07
CA LEU A 8 -3.39 37.72 -54.61
C LEU A 8 -3.30 36.27 -54.12
N PHE A 9 -2.15 35.90 -53.58
CA PHE A 9 -2.01 34.70 -52.76
C PHE A 9 -2.51 35.00 -51.36
N THR A 10 -3.70 34.53 -51.02
CA THR A 10 -4.19 34.50 -49.64
C THR A 10 -3.55 33.30 -48.95
N ALA A 11 -2.57 33.55 -48.08
CA ALA A 11 -2.01 32.52 -47.21
C ALA A 11 -3.05 32.17 -46.13
N VAL A 12 -3.73 31.03 -46.29
CA VAL A 12 -4.53 30.43 -45.23
C VAL A 12 -3.55 29.80 -44.24
N LEU A 13 -3.35 30.44 -43.09
CA LEU A 13 -2.71 29.79 -41.94
C LEU A 13 -3.65 28.66 -41.48
N GLY A 14 -3.38 27.43 -41.93
CA GLY A 14 -3.97 26.24 -41.35
C GLY A 14 -3.49 26.09 -39.92
N ALA A 15 -4.38 26.29 -38.94
CA ALA A 15 -4.13 25.92 -37.57
C ALA A 15 -3.97 24.39 -37.52
N ALA A 16 -2.72 23.92 -37.37
CA ALA A 16 -2.44 22.52 -37.11
C ALA A 16 -3.03 22.16 -35.74
N VAL A 17 -4.19 21.51 -35.74
CA VAL A 17 -4.71 20.82 -34.56
C VAL A 17 -3.80 19.62 -34.34
N LEU A 18 -2.83 19.77 -33.46
CA LEU A 18 -2.06 18.65 -32.91
C LEU A 18 -3.05 17.81 -32.09
N ALA A 19 -3.60 16.78 -32.71
CA ALA A 19 -4.22 15.69 -31.99
C ALA A 19 -3.12 15.03 -31.15
N ALA A 20 -3.12 15.31 -29.84
CA ALA A 20 -2.29 14.60 -28.90
C ALA A 20 -2.69 13.13 -28.95
N ALA A 21 -1.84 12.30 -29.58
CA ALA A 21 -1.92 10.86 -29.43
C ALA A 21 -1.86 10.58 -27.92
N ALA A 22 -2.91 9.94 -27.39
CA ALA A 22 -2.89 9.38 -26.05
C ALA A 22 -1.76 8.34 -26.01
N GLY A 23 -0.57 8.80 -25.63
CA GLY A 23 0.56 7.93 -25.41
C GLY A 23 0.14 6.90 -24.39
N THR A 24 0.27 5.63 -24.75
CA THR A 24 0.32 4.51 -23.80
C THR A 24 1.46 4.80 -22.84
N GLY A 25 1.14 5.54 -21.78
CA GLY A 25 2.11 6.00 -20.81
C GLY A 25 2.87 4.80 -20.31
N ALA A 26 4.20 4.89 -20.32
CA ALA A 26 5.03 4.08 -19.46
C ALA A 26 4.42 4.19 -18.05
N PHE A 27 3.66 3.18 -17.63
CA PHE A 27 3.22 3.03 -16.25
C PHE A 27 4.47 3.21 -15.41
N GLY A 28 4.53 4.34 -14.69
CA GLY A 28 5.77 4.88 -14.15
C GLY A 28 6.56 3.77 -13.48
N LEU A 29 7.79 3.52 -13.95
CA LEU A 29 8.64 2.47 -13.42
C LEU A 29 8.67 2.57 -11.88
N GLY A 30 8.06 1.59 -11.21
CA GLY A 30 8.01 1.50 -9.74
C GLY A 30 6.93 2.32 -9.02
N ARG A 31 5.97 2.95 -9.73
CA ARG A 31 4.88 3.73 -9.12
C ARG A 31 3.60 2.94 -8.88
N TYR A 32 3.33 1.95 -9.73
CA TYR A 32 2.24 1.00 -9.56
C TYR A 32 2.81 -0.35 -9.16
N GLY A 33 2.15 -1.02 -8.23
CA GLY A 33 2.55 -2.31 -7.68
C GLY A 33 1.33 -3.15 -7.33
N ASN A 34 1.58 -4.20 -6.57
CA ASN A 34 0.55 -5.07 -6.05
C ASN A 34 0.91 -5.49 -4.63
N ASP A 35 -0.11 -5.80 -3.85
CA ASP A 35 0.02 -6.55 -2.62
C ASP A 35 -0.56 -7.96 -2.78
N ILE A 36 0.10 -8.93 -2.14
CA ILE A 36 -0.33 -10.33 -2.10
C ILE A 36 -0.06 -10.93 -0.72
N SER A 37 -0.74 -12.03 -0.39
CA SER A 37 -0.57 -12.75 0.86
C SER A 37 -1.09 -14.19 0.74
N TRP A 38 -1.29 -14.85 1.87
CA TRP A 38 -1.75 -16.22 2.01
C TRP A 38 -2.97 -16.61 1.13
N PRO A 39 -3.93 -15.73 0.76
CA PRO A 39 -5.02 -16.13 -0.14
C PRO A 39 -4.54 -16.46 -1.56
N GLN A 40 -3.38 -15.93 -1.98
CA GLN A 40 -2.75 -16.22 -3.27
C GLN A 40 -1.71 -17.36 -3.19
N CYS A 41 -1.58 -18.01 -2.03
CA CYS A 41 -0.59 -19.06 -1.81
C CYS A 41 -0.78 -20.25 -2.78
N GLY A 42 0.32 -20.65 -3.43
CA GLY A 42 0.31 -21.70 -4.47
C GLY A 42 -0.24 -21.27 -5.83
N GLY A 43 -0.66 -20.01 -5.97
CA GLY A 43 -1.15 -19.42 -7.21
C GLY A 43 -0.06 -18.76 -8.07
N ALA A 44 -0.49 -18.18 -9.18
CA ALA A 44 0.35 -17.29 -9.97
C ALA A 44 0.57 -15.96 -9.22
N PHE A 45 1.67 -15.27 -9.53
CA PHE A 45 1.94 -13.93 -9.00
C PHE A 45 1.75 -12.85 -10.07
N PRO A 46 1.49 -11.59 -9.67
CA PRO A 46 1.36 -10.48 -10.62
C PRO A 46 2.63 -10.31 -11.48
N THR A 47 2.49 -10.25 -12.81
CA THR A 47 3.64 -10.21 -13.74
C THR A 47 4.05 -8.81 -14.18
N LYS A 48 3.25 -7.78 -13.83
CA LYS A 48 3.45 -6.38 -14.25
C LYS A 48 3.61 -5.42 -13.07
N ALA A 49 3.88 -5.95 -11.87
CA ALA A 49 4.08 -5.12 -10.70
C ALA A 49 5.38 -4.31 -10.80
N GLY A 50 5.34 -3.04 -10.40
CA GLY A 50 6.53 -2.21 -10.26
C GLY A 50 7.22 -2.40 -8.89
N PHE A 51 6.47 -2.81 -7.87
CA PHE A 51 6.91 -3.19 -6.53
C PHE A 51 5.90 -4.17 -5.91
N GLY A 52 6.30 -4.89 -4.86
CA GLY A 52 5.43 -5.78 -4.10
C GLY A 52 5.27 -5.37 -2.64
N ILE A 53 4.08 -5.53 -2.08
CA ILE A 53 3.84 -5.55 -0.63
C ILE A 53 3.37 -6.96 -0.25
N VAL A 54 3.94 -7.58 0.79
CA VAL A 54 3.66 -9.00 1.10
C VAL A 54 3.17 -9.17 2.53
N GLY A 55 2.06 -9.88 2.69
CA GLY A 55 1.46 -10.19 3.98
C GLY A 55 2.22 -11.28 4.73
N VAL A 56 2.58 -11.00 5.98
CA VAL A 56 3.42 -11.88 6.81
C VAL A 56 2.60 -12.95 7.54
N ASN A 57 1.37 -12.61 7.93
CA ASN A 57 0.48 -13.50 8.68
C ASN A 57 -0.69 -14.00 7.83
N GLY A 58 -1.39 -15.02 8.35
CA GLY A 58 -2.55 -15.64 7.73
C GLY A 58 -3.84 -14.85 7.90
N GLY A 59 -3.79 -13.50 7.84
CA GLY A 59 -4.95 -12.62 7.98
C GLY A 59 -5.28 -12.19 9.42
N VAL A 60 -4.67 -12.83 10.43
CA VAL A 60 -4.90 -12.52 11.85
C VAL A 60 -3.58 -12.47 12.64
N PRO A 61 -3.50 -11.76 13.80
CA PRO A 61 -2.33 -11.81 14.68
C PRO A 61 -1.93 -13.24 15.06
N PHE A 62 -0.63 -13.47 15.29
CA PHE A 62 -0.09 -14.77 15.74
C PHE A 62 -0.37 -15.95 14.80
N SER A 63 -0.63 -15.67 13.52
CA SER A 63 -0.69 -16.66 12.45
C SER A 63 0.42 -16.40 11.43
N SER A 64 0.64 -17.34 10.53
CA SER A 64 1.73 -17.31 9.57
C SER A 64 1.21 -17.51 8.16
N ASN A 65 1.73 -16.72 7.21
CA ASN A 65 1.54 -16.96 5.79
C ASN A 65 2.56 -18.01 5.30
N PRO A 66 2.14 -19.26 5.00
CA PRO A 66 3.07 -20.33 4.61
C PRO A 66 3.78 -20.07 3.27
N CYS A 67 3.29 -19.14 2.45
CA CYS A 67 3.88 -18.77 1.17
C CYS A 67 4.79 -17.54 1.23
N LEU A 68 5.02 -16.95 2.42
CA LEU A 68 5.78 -15.70 2.59
C LEU A 68 7.15 -15.73 1.90
N ALA A 69 7.89 -16.84 1.96
CA ALA A 69 9.19 -16.93 1.31
C ALA A 69 9.10 -16.77 -0.22
N ALA A 70 8.15 -17.45 -0.87
CA ALA A 70 7.98 -17.40 -2.33
C ALA A 70 7.39 -16.05 -2.78
N GLU A 71 6.42 -15.52 -2.04
CA GLU A 71 5.83 -14.22 -2.31
C GLU A 71 6.84 -13.09 -2.12
N TRP A 72 7.70 -13.19 -1.10
CA TRP A 72 8.78 -12.22 -0.91
C TRP A 72 9.81 -12.29 -2.05
N GLN A 73 10.16 -13.49 -2.52
CA GLN A 73 11.04 -13.65 -3.70
C GLN A 73 10.45 -12.98 -4.95
N TRP A 74 9.14 -13.09 -5.15
CA TRP A 74 8.45 -12.32 -6.20
C TRP A 74 8.58 -10.81 -5.96
N ALA A 75 8.33 -10.34 -4.75
CA ALA A 75 8.36 -8.92 -4.43
C ALA A 75 9.73 -8.29 -4.67
N VAL A 76 10.82 -8.96 -4.27
CA VAL A 76 12.21 -8.49 -4.45
C VAL A 76 12.69 -8.54 -5.90
N ALA A 77 12.05 -9.34 -6.76
CA ALA A 77 12.37 -9.40 -8.19
C ALA A 77 11.83 -8.20 -8.96
N ASN A 78 10.91 -7.42 -8.37
CA ASN A 78 10.42 -6.17 -8.95
C ASN A 78 11.44 -5.04 -8.79
N LYS A 79 11.31 -3.98 -9.61
CA LYS A 79 12.26 -2.85 -9.62
C LYS A 79 12.19 -1.97 -8.38
N GLY A 80 11.01 -1.82 -7.79
CA GLY A 80 10.78 -0.98 -6.61
C GLY A 80 10.98 -1.77 -5.32
N ALA A 81 11.53 -1.10 -4.30
CA ALA A 81 11.79 -1.71 -3.00
C ALA A 81 10.52 -2.35 -2.40
N PRO A 82 10.55 -3.62 -1.96
CA PRO A 82 9.38 -4.27 -1.39
C PRO A 82 9.12 -3.85 0.07
N SER A 83 7.94 -4.18 0.58
CA SER A 83 7.58 -3.97 1.99
C SER A 83 6.70 -5.10 2.53
N TYR A 84 6.67 -5.28 3.83
CA TYR A 84 5.81 -6.24 4.50
C TYR A 84 4.52 -5.58 5.00
N TYR A 85 3.47 -6.38 5.19
CA TYR A 85 2.36 -6.00 6.05
C TYR A 85 2.00 -7.11 7.04
N MET A 86 1.34 -6.75 8.12
CA MET A 86 0.75 -7.70 9.06
C MET A 86 -0.63 -7.25 9.51
N ASN A 87 -1.61 -8.15 9.49
CA ASN A 87 -2.92 -7.91 10.07
C ASN A 87 -2.83 -7.81 11.60
N ILE A 88 -3.51 -6.83 12.17
CA ILE A 88 -3.63 -6.66 13.63
C ILE A 88 -5.10 -6.78 14.06
N ALA A 89 -5.33 -7.08 15.33
CA ALA A 89 -6.66 -7.20 15.93
C ALA A 89 -6.62 -6.84 17.42
N ASN A 90 -7.77 -6.63 18.05
CA ASN A 90 -7.90 -6.57 19.50
C ASN A 90 -9.08 -7.43 19.96
N PRO A 91 -8.89 -8.72 20.27
CA PRO A 91 -9.96 -9.59 20.75
C PRO A 91 -10.37 -9.32 22.22
N GLY A 92 -9.86 -8.26 22.86
CA GLY A 92 -10.16 -7.90 24.26
C GLY A 92 -8.98 -8.11 25.22
N SER A 93 -7.77 -7.71 24.84
CA SER A 93 -6.59 -7.83 25.71
C SER A 93 -6.69 -6.89 26.93
N SER A 94 -6.30 -7.38 28.11
CA SER A 94 -6.11 -6.55 29.32
C SER A 94 -4.86 -5.68 29.27
N ASP A 95 -3.90 -6.02 28.42
CA ASP A 95 -2.74 -5.19 28.05
C ASP A 95 -2.74 -4.98 26.52
N PRO A 96 -3.47 -3.96 26.01
CA PRO A 96 -3.58 -3.73 24.58
C PRO A 96 -2.24 -3.41 23.92
N ALA A 97 -1.44 -2.51 24.52
CA ALA A 97 -0.16 -2.11 23.94
C ALA A 97 0.84 -3.28 23.92
N GLY A 98 0.89 -4.08 24.99
CA GLY A 98 1.68 -5.31 25.03
C GLY A 98 1.23 -6.33 23.99
N TYR A 99 -0.08 -6.55 23.84
CA TYR A 99 -0.62 -7.42 22.79
C TYR A 99 -0.16 -7.00 21.40
N GLY A 100 -0.26 -5.71 21.08
CA GLY A 100 0.21 -5.16 19.80
C GLY A 100 1.70 -5.36 19.57
N ALA A 101 2.51 -5.10 20.60
CA ALA A 101 3.95 -5.32 20.54
C ALA A 101 4.30 -6.81 20.34
N SER A 102 3.61 -7.72 21.03
CA SER A 102 3.80 -9.17 20.89
C SER A 102 3.38 -9.67 19.50
N ALA A 103 2.27 -9.18 18.95
CA ALA A 103 1.85 -9.52 17.59
C ALA A 103 2.87 -9.07 16.54
N ALA A 104 3.40 -7.85 16.69
CA ALA A 104 4.46 -7.34 15.84
C ALA A 104 5.78 -8.11 15.99
N ALA A 105 6.14 -8.50 17.22
CA ALA A 105 7.30 -9.34 17.47
C ALA A 105 7.18 -10.70 16.77
N TYR A 106 6.02 -11.34 16.88
CA TYR A 106 5.74 -12.60 16.22
C TYR A 106 5.88 -12.48 14.69
N ALA A 107 5.25 -11.47 14.09
CA ALA A 107 5.32 -11.24 12.66
C ALA A 107 6.76 -10.96 12.19
N LEU A 108 7.50 -10.10 12.91
CA LEU A 108 8.90 -9.80 12.57
C LEU A 108 9.79 -11.04 12.67
N SER A 109 9.65 -11.86 13.72
CA SER A 109 10.38 -13.11 13.88
C SER A 109 10.05 -14.12 12.77
N TYR A 110 8.77 -14.23 12.39
CA TYR A 110 8.36 -15.10 11.30
C TYR A 110 8.94 -14.62 9.97
N ALA A 111 8.83 -13.34 9.63
CA ALA A 111 9.44 -12.76 8.44
C ALA A 111 10.95 -12.98 8.39
N ALA A 112 11.65 -12.80 9.53
CA ALA A 112 13.08 -13.07 9.64
C ALA A 112 13.42 -14.55 9.35
N SER A 113 12.58 -15.49 9.81
CA SER A 113 12.77 -16.92 9.55
C SER A 113 12.56 -17.31 8.08
N GLN A 114 11.68 -16.60 7.36
CA GLN A 114 11.31 -16.92 5.98
C GLN A 114 12.17 -16.19 4.94
N THR A 115 12.63 -14.99 5.27
CA THR A 115 13.25 -14.05 4.30
C THR A 115 14.64 -13.56 4.72
N GLY A 116 15.10 -13.97 5.90
CA GLY A 116 16.35 -13.54 6.52
C GLY A 116 16.18 -12.30 7.42
N ALA A 117 16.88 -12.30 8.56
CA ALA A 117 16.78 -11.24 9.58
C ALA A 117 17.12 -9.84 9.03
N SER A 118 18.12 -9.73 8.16
CA SER A 118 18.46 -8.47 7.51
C SER A 118 17.35 -7.97 6.59
N SER A 119 16.68 -8.87 5.86
CA SER A 119 15.54 -8.50 5.02
C SER A 119 14.41 -7.95 5.87
N ALA A 120 14.00 -8.69 6.90
CA ALA A 120 12.90 -8.32 7.78
C ALA A 120 13.12 -6.97 8.51
N SER A 121 14.37 -6.65 8.88
CA SER A 121 14.71 -5.43 9.64
C SER A 121 15.06 -4.20 8.78
N THR A 122 15.24 -4.36 7.45
CA THR A 122 15.70 -3.25 6.57
C THR A 122 14.70 -2.84 5.48
N HIS A 123 13.47 -3.38 5.53
CA HIS A 123 12.36 -3.01 4.64
C HIS A 123 11.21 -2.35 5.40
N GLY A 124 10.33 -1.66 4.67
CA GLY A 124 9.16 -1.01 5.25
C GLY A 124 8.11 -2.01 5.74
N TRP A 125 7.29 -1.58 6.70
CA TRP A 125 6.21 -2.39 7.29
C TRP A 125 4.89 -1.61 7.34
N TRP A 126 3.78 -2.31 7.12
CA TRP A 126 2.42 -1.79 7.29
C TRP A 126 1.67 -2.59 8.34
N ILE A 127 1.00 -1.90 9.25
CA ILE A 127 0.03 -2.50 10.16
C ILE A 127 -1.33 -2.43 9.49
N ASP A 128 -1.87 -3.58 9.11
CA ASP A 128 -3.16 -3.73 8.45
C ASP A 128 -4.30 -3.76 9.49
N VAL A 129 -5.13 -2.71 9.46
CA VAL A 129 -6.20 -2.41 10.41
C VAL A 129 -7.55 -2.41 9.69
N GLU A 130 -8.28 -3.51 9.83
CA GLU A 130 -9.55 -3.72 9.13
C GLU A 130 -10.63 -4.32 10.03
N THR A 131 -11.88 -3.99 9.72
CA THR A 131 -13.09 -4.41 10.43
C THR A 131 -13.41 -5.90 10.26
N ALA A 132 -12.75 -6.59 9.32
CA ALA A 132 -12.84 -8.04 9.17
C ALA A 132 -12.20 -8.81 10.35
N ASN A 133 -11.30 -8.15 11.10
CA ASN A 133 -10.68 -8.71 12.31
C ASN A 133 -11.50 -8.43 13.58
N SER A 134 -11.19 -9.15 14.66
CA SER A 134 -11.83 -8.97 15.96
C SER A 134 -11.36 -7.68 16.64
N TRP A 135 -12.30 -6.82 17.03
CA TRP A 135 -12.01 -5.56 17.72
C TRP A 135 -12.84 -5.38 18.98
N SER A 136 -12.23 -4.81 20.02
CA SER A 136 -12.93 -4.38 21.22
C SER A 136 -13.87 -3.22 20.89
N SER A 137 -14.99 -3.11 21.59
CA SER A 137 -15.84 -1.92 21.53
C SER A 137 -15.17 -0.67 22.11
N ASN A 138 -14.10 -0.86 22.90
CA ASN A 138 -13.29 0.24 23.41
C ASN A 138 -12.23 0.67 22.37
N GLN A 139 -12.55 1.74 21.64
CA GLN A 139 -11.69 2.30 20.60
C GLN A 139 -10.31 2.77 21.10
N ALA A 140 -10.20 3.22 22.36
CA ALA A 140 -8.93 3.61 22.94
C ALA A 140 -8.01 2.40 23.16
N GLN A 141 -8.56 1.24 23.54
CA GLN A 141 -7.79 -0.01 23.63
C GLN A 141 -7.32 -0.46 22.24
N ASN A 142 -8.17 -0.35 21.22
CA ASN A 142 -7.80 -0.68 19.84
C ASN A 142 -6.64 0.19 19.35
N ALA A 143 -6.71 1.51 19.59
CA ALA A 143 -5.62 2.44 19.29
C ALA A 143 -4.32 2.08 20.03
N ALA A 144 -4.41 1.66 21.30
CA ALA A 144 -3.26 1.22 22.08
C ALA A 144 -2.61 -0.07 21.51
N VAL A 145 -3.39 -1.03 21.00
CA VAL A 145 -2.84 -2.18 20.27
C VAL A 145 -2.03 -1.72 19.06
N ILE A 146 -2.62 -0.88 18.20
CA ILE A 146 -1.98 -0.42 16.97
C ILE A 146 -0.70 0.38 17.31
N GLN A 147 -0.76 1.24 18.33
CA GLN A 147 0.39 1.99 18.81
C GLN A 147 1.50 1.08 19.36
N GLY A 148 1.16 0.01 20.08
CA GLY A 148 2.10 -1.00 20.56
C GLY A 148 2.86 -1.67 19.41
N ALA A 149 2.14 -2.10 18.38
CA ALA A 149 2.72 -2.70 17.17
C ALA A 149 3.64 -1.71 16.43
N LEU A 150 3.18 -0.47 16.21
CA LEU A 150 3.96 0.60 15.59
C LEU A 150 5.26 0.87 16.35
N THR A 151 5.18 1.00 17.68
CA THR A 151 6.35 1.25 18.54
C THR A 151 7.35 0.11 18.45
N TYR A 152 6.89 -1.13 18.51
CA TYR A 152 7.76 -2.29 18.42
C TYR A 152 8.49 -2.35 17.07
N LEU A 153 7.78 -2.25 15.94
CA LEU A 153 8.41 -2.32 14.63
C LEU A 153 9.37 -1.15 14.38
N LYS A 154 9.00 0.08 14.78
CA LYS A 154 9.91 1.25 14.65
C LYS A 154 11.20 1.08 15.44
N LYS A 155 11.17 0.38 16.58
CA LYS A 155 12.36 0.11 17.39
C LYS A 155 13.25 -0.97 16.77
N ASN A 156 12.67 -1.93 16.06
CA ASN A 156 13.37 -3.14 15.59
C ASN A 156 13.61 -3.18 14.06
N THR A 157 13.24 -2.12 13.34
CA THR A 157 13.44 -1.99 11.90
C THR A 157 14.00 -0.60 11.57
N SER A 158 14.70 -0.49 10.44
CA SER A 158 15.37 0.76 10.02
C SER A 158 14.58 1.60 9.01
N ARG A 159 13.42 1.11 8.55
CA ARG A 159 12.57 1.80 7.56
C ARG A 159 11.25 2.23 8.16
N SER A 160 10.47 2.97 7.37
CA SER A 160 9.17 3.49 7.78
C SER A 160 8.19 2.36 8.12
N VAL A 161 7.47 2.56 9.22
CA VAL A 161 6.33 1.72 9.63
C VAL A 161 5.07 2.57 9.53
N GLY A 162 4.11 2.12 8.73
CA GLY A 162 2.84 2.80 8.47
C GLY A 162 1.61 1.96 8.85
N VAL A 163 0.44 2.49 8.52
CA VAL A 163 -0.86 1.84 8.76
C VAL A 163 -1.63 1.72 7.45
N TYR A 164 -2.21 0.54 7.22
CA TYR A 164 -3.18 0.30 6.17
C TYR A 164 -4.60 0.31 6.74
N SER A 165 -5.51 1.01 6.07
CA SER A 165 -6.96 0.98 6.34
C SER A 165 -7.74 1.79 5.30
N THR A 166 -9.06 1.86 5.44
CA THR A 166 -9.87 2.96 4.88
C THR A 166 -10.12 4.01 5.97
N GLY A 167 -10.46 5.25 5.57
CA GLY A 167 -10.86 6.28 6.56
C GLY A 167 -12.09 5.87 7.39
N TYR A 168 -13.03 5.13 6.79
CA TYR A 168 -14.21 4.62 7.49
C TYR A 168 -13.84 3.56 8.53
N GLN A 169 -13.11 2.52 8.13
CA GLN A 169 -12.68 1.44 9.02
C GLN A 169 -11.82 2.00 10.18
N TRP A 170 -10.94 2.95 9.90
CA TRP A 170 -10.17 3.66 10.91
C TRP A 170 -11.06 4.36 11.95
N GLY A 171 -12.09 5.08 11.49
CA GLY A 171 -13.05 5.76 12.36
C GLY A 171 -13.82 4.78 13.24
N VAL A 172 -14.29 3.67 12.68
CA VAL A 172 -15.00 2.61 13.42
C VAL A 172 -14.11 1.98 14.50
N ILE A 173 -12.86 1.64 14.16
CA ILE A 173 -11.99 0.86 15.03
C ILE A 173 -11.34 1.73 16.12
N THR A 174 -10.93 2.95 15.78
CA THR A 174 -10.06 3.77 16.63
C THR A 174 -10.69 5.07 17.11
N GLY A 175 -11.91 5.39 16.67
CA GLY A 175 -12.53 6.69 16.91
C GLY A 175 -11.87 7.83 16.12
N GLY A 176 -11.08 7.52 15.10
CA GLY A 176 -10.43 8.53 14.25
C GLY A 176 -9.17 9.17 14.86
N VAL A 177 -8.54 8.51 15.84
CA VAL A 177 -7.34 9.05 16.50
C VAL A 177 -6.18 9.22 15.51
N HIS A 178 -5.39 10.28 15.68
CA HIS A 178 -4.19 10.52 14.89
C HIS A 178 -2.96 9.88 15.54
N LEU A 179 -2.57 8.68 15.09
CA LEU A 179 -1.37 7.97 15.60
C LEU A 179 -0.05 8.41 14.96
N GLY A 180 -0.06 9.37 14.03
CA GLY A 180 1.17 9.94 13.51
C GLY A 180 2.01 8.99 12.64
N ALA A 181 1.41 7.97 12.03
CA ALA A 181 2.08 7.01 11.13
C ALA A 181 1.70 7.23 9.65
N PRO A 182 2.61 7.09 8.67
CA PRO A 182 2.26 7.16 7.25
C PRO A 182 1.12 6.20 6.87
N VAL A 183 0.33 6.56 5.87
CA VAL A 183 -0.88 5.81 5.49
C VAL A 183 -0.72 5.06 4.17
N TRP A 184 -1.13 3.81 4.16
CA TRP A 184 -1.51 3.06 2.98
C TRP A 184 -3.05 3.06 2.93
N ALA A 185 -3.65 3.86 2.06
CA ALA A 185 -5.09 4.08 2.04
C ALA A 185 -5.77 3.11 1.07
N ALA A 186 -6.74 2.34 1.53
CA ALA A 186 -7.67 1.65 0.65
C ALA A 186 -8.85 2.55 0.29
N GLY A 187 -9.47 2.25 -0.87
CA GLY A 187 -10.74 2.86 -1.29
C GLY A 187 -10.72 3.54 -2.65
N ALA A 188 -9.61 3.50 -3.40
CA ALA A 188 -9.62 3.96 -4.79
C ALA A 188 -10.39 2.95 -5.66
N SER A 189 -11.20 3.43 -6.60
CA SER A 189 -12.01 2.56 -7.46
C SER A 189 -11.21 1.94 -8.62
N SER A 190 -10.03 2.50 -8.93
CA SER A 190 -9.16 2.06 -10.02
C SER A 190 -7.74 2.61 -9.87
N ALA A 191 -6.82 2.08 -10.68
CA ALA A 191 -5.46 2.61 -10.82
C ALA A 191 -5.45 4.10 -11.17
N SER A 192 -6.37 4.53 -12.05
CA SER A 192 -6.45 5.91 -12.51
C SER A 192 -6.94 6.90 -11.45
N SER A 193 -7.78 6.43 -10.51
CA SER A 193 -8.29 7.25 -9.41
C SER A 193 -7.33 7.28 -8.21
N ALA A 194 -6.46 6.28 -8.07
CA ALA A 194 -5.59 6.15 -6.90
C ALA A 194 -4.74 7.39 -6.58
N PRO A 195 -4.15 8.11 -7.56
CA PRO A 195 -3.40 9.33 -7.28
C PRO A 195 -4.21 10.44 -6.58
N SER A 196 -5.54 10.48 -6.75
CA SER A 196 -6.39 11.50 -6.13
C SER A 196 -6.51 11.36 -4.61
N MET A 197 -6.15 10.20 -4.05
CA MET A 197 -6.15 9.96 -2.61
C MET A 197 -4.80 10.31 -1.95
N CYS A 198 -3.80 10.74 -2.72
CA CYS A 198 -2.56 11.26 -2.16
C CYS A 198 -2.81 12.59 -1.43
N GLY A 199 -2.21 12.75 -0.25
CA GLY A 199 -2.43 13.92 0.60
C GLY A 199 -2.30 13.56 2.06
N THR A 200 -3.10 14.18 2.93
CA THR A 200 -3.16 13.86 4.35
C THR A 200 -4.06 12.65 4.60
N GLY A 201 -3.54 11.64 5.27
CA GLY A 201 -4.28 10.42 5.62
C GLY A 201 -4.93 10.47 7.01
N PHE A 202 -5.71 9.42 7.31
CA PHE A 202 -6.55 9.30 8.52
C PHE A 202 -5.78 9.24 9.85
N THR A 203 -4.46 9.03 9.83
CA THR A 203 -3.60 9.08 11.02
C THR A 203 -3.04 10.48 11.31
N GLY A 204 -3.39 11.48 10.49
CA GLY A 204 -2.79 12.82 10.51
C GLY A 204 -1.41 12.91 9.83
N LYS A 205 -0.97 11.87 9.11
CA LYS A 205 0.26 11.87 8.31
C LYS A 205 -0.02 11.59 6.83
N PRO A 206 0.95 11.85 5.93
CA PRO A 206 0.71 11.67 4.51
C PRO A 206 0.33 10.24 4.12
N VAL A 207 -0.58 10.13 3.15
CA VAL A 207 -0.79 8.93 2.36
C VAL A 207 0.43 8.70 1.48
N LYS A 208 1.00 7.50 1.55
CA LYS A 208 2.20 7.06 0.83
C LYS A 208 1.90 5.95 -0.18
N VAL A 209 0.86 5.17 0.09
CA VAL A 209 0.38 4.13 -0.83
C VAL A 209 -1.14 4.22 -0.90
N VAL A 210 -1.72 3.94 -2.06
CA VAL A 210 -3.16 3.86 -2.26
C VAL A 210 -3.50 2.53 -2.93
N GLN A 211 -4.36 1.74 -2.31
CA GLN A 211 -4.84 0.47 -2.85
C GLN A 211 -6.10 0.67 -3.71
N TYR A 212 -6.18 -0.10 -4.78
CA TYR A 212 -7.30 -0.16 -5.72
C TYR A 212 -7.51 -1.60 -6.26
N PRO A 213 -8.71 -1.97 -6.73
CA PRO A 213 -8.94 -3.28 -7.36
C PRO A 213 -8.14 -3.47 -8.66
N ALA A 214 -7.40 -4.58 -8.79
CA ALA A 214 -6.55 -4.87 -9.94
C ALA A 214 -6.77 -6.29 -10.50
N GLY A 215 -7.99 -6.56 -10.99
CA GLY A 215 -8.35 -7.86 -11.56
C GLY A 215 -8.47 -8.92 -10.46
N ALA A 216 -7.59 -9.94 -10.50
CA ALA A 216 -7.56 -11.00 -9.48
C ALA A 216 -6.70 -10.67 -8.26
N TYR A 217 -6.07 -9.49 -8.24
CA TYR A 217 -5.18 -9.03 -7.17
C TYR A 217 -5.56 -7.62 -6.74
N ASP A 218 -4.96 -7.18 -5.64
CA ASP A 218 -4.99 -5.79 -5.22
C ASP A 218 -3.82 -5.03 -5.83
N GLY A 219 -4.10 -3.82 -6.31
CA GLY A 219 -3.14 -2.95 -6.95
C GLY A 219 -2.81 -1.77 -6.06
N ASP A 220 -1.56 -1.33 -6.11
CA ASP A 220 -1.07 -0.25 -5.27
C ASP A 220 -0.47 0.88 -6.10
N TYR A 221 -0.70 2.10 -5.65
CA TYR A 221 -0.09 3.31 -6.18
C TYR A 221 0.73 4.01 -5.12
N ARG A 222 2.00 4.35 -5.42
CA ARG A 222 2.85 5.16 -4.53
C ARG A 222 2.63 6.66 -4.75
N CYS A 223 2.25 7.33 -3.67
CA CYS A 223 2.39 8.77 -3.47
C CYS A 223 3.84 9.08 -3.04
#